data_AF-A0A2G6NY89-F1
#
_entry.id   AF-A0A2G6NY89-F1
#
_cell.length_a   1.000
_cell.length_b   1.000
_cell.length_c   1.000
_cell.angle_alpha   90.00
_cell.angle_beta   90.00
_cell.angle_gamma   90.00
#
_symmetry.space_group_name_H-M   'P 1'
#
loop_
_entity.id
_entity.type
_entity.pdbx_description
1 polymer ?
#
loop_
_entity_poly.entity_id
_entity_poly.type
_entity_poly.pdbx_seq_one_letter_code
_entity_poly.pdbx_strand_id
1 'polypeptide(L)'
;MKVVQIGCGKMSAYCMRYVLDRGGEIVGAYDVSEKIVGKDISAVIGSQEKHGVTIEHVDNLDKSLKACTPDIAIITTQSLISSIYPVLEILAQNQVNAVSICEELFYAWDSNPVARRRAEYGRV
;
A
#
# COMPACT_ATOMS: atom_id res chain seq x y z
N MET A 1 -0.38 -4.85 -14.93
CA MET A 1 0.17 -4.95 -13.57
C MET A 1 -0.90 -4.46 -12.61
N LYS A 2 -1.31 -5.30 -11.67
CA LYS A 2 -2.32 -5.03 -10.66
C LYS A 2 -1.66 -4.46 -9.41
N VAL A 3 -2.10 -3.28 -8.99
CA VAL A 3 -1.51 -2.52 -7.90
C VAL A 3 -2.53 -2.29 -6.81
N VAL A 4 -2.13 -2.48 -5.56
CA VAL A 4 -2.90 -1.99 -4.40
C VAL A 4 -2.21 -0.78 -3.77
N GLN A 5 -3.00 0.19 -3.35
CA GLN A 5 -2.52 1.41 -2.68
C GLN A 5 -2.80 1.31 -1.18
N ILE A 6 -1.77 1.52 -0.36
CA ILE A 6 -1.90 1.55 1.11
C ILE A 6 -1.50 2.93 1.60
N GLY A 7 -2.45 3.59 2.27
CA GLY A 7 -2.43 5.02 2.53
C GLY A 7 -2.96 5.78 1.33
N CYS A 8 -4.03 6.53 1.57
CA CYS A 8 -4.78 7.31 0.59
C CYS A 8 -4.66 8.83 0.87
N GLY A 9 -3.46 9.25 1.26
CA GLY A 9 -3.12 10.66 1.49
C GLY A 9 -2.67 11.40 0.23
N LYS A 10 -2.07 12.59 0.41
CA LYS A 10 -1.64 13.45 -0.71
C LYS A 10 -0.62 12.77 -1.65
N MET A 11 0.33 12.01 -1.10
CA MET A 11 1.36 11.34 -1.90
C MET A 11 0.76 10.22 -2.76
N SER A 12 -0.23 9.50 -2.22
CA SER A 12 -0.90 8.40 -2.92
C SER A 12 -1.59 8.86 -4.21
N ALA A 13 -2.10 10.10 -4.26
CA ALA A 13 -2.74 10.64 -5.45
C ALA A 13 -1.78 10.65 -6.65
N TYR A 14 -0.52 11.03 -6.42
CA TYR A 14 0.51 11.02 -7.46
C TYR A 14 0.91 9.59 -7.85
N CYS A 15 1.12 8.71 -6.87
CA CYS A 15 1.44 7.30 -7.13
C CYS A 15 0.36 6.62 -7.97
N MET A 16 -0.91 6.79 -7.59
CA MET A 16 -2.06 6.23 -8.31
C MET A 16 -2.15 6.77 -9.74
N ARG A 17 -1.99 8.09 -9.95
CA ARG A 17 -1.93 8.68 -11.30
C ARG A 17 -0.81 8.08 -12.13
N TYR A 18 0.38 7.95 -11.57
CA TYR A 18 1.53 7.38 -12.28
C TYR A 18 1.36 5.90 -12.63
N VAL A 19 0.63 5.14 -11.81
CA VAL A 19 0.24 3.75 -12.11
C VAL A 19 -0.69 3.74 -13.32
N LEU A 20 -1.76 4.54 -13.28
CA LEU A 20 -2.76 4.64 -14.35
C LEU A 20 -2.13 5.10 -15.68
N ASP A 21 -1.33 6.18 -15.64
CA ASP A 21 -0.65 6.75 -16.82
C ASP A 21 0.31 5.75 -17.49
N ARG A 22 0.84 4.80 -16.73
CA ARG A 22 1.74 3.74 -17.22
C ARG A 22 1.00 2.44 -17.58
N GLY A 23 -0.32 2.45 -17.62
CA GLY A 23 -1.14 1.28 -17.96
C GLY A 23 -1.24 0.22 -16.85
N GLY A 24 -0.92 0.60 -15.62
CA GLY A 24 -1.22 -0.21 -14.43
C GLY A 24 -2.68 -0.09 -14.02
N GLU A 25 -3.16 -1.12 -13.33
CA GLU A 25 -4.54 -1.20 -12.84
C GLU A 25 -4.53 -1.12 -11.32
N ILE A 26 -5.30 -0.20 -10.73
CA ILE A 26 -5.48 -0.15 -9.28
C ILE A 26 -6.62 -1.10 -8.93
N VAL A 27 -6.33 -2.14 -8.16
CA VAL A 27 -7.30 -3.20 -7.81
C VAL A 27 -7.77 -3.14 -6.36
N GLY A 28 -7.22 -2.21 -5.57
CA GLY A 28 -7.60 -1.99 -4.18
C GLY A 28 -6.91 -0.78 -3.58
N ALA A 29 -7.56 -0.15 -2.61
CA ALA A 29 -7.03 1.00 -1.88
C ALA A 29 -7.44 0.91 -0.41
N TYR A 30 -6.50 1.18 0.50
CA TYR A 30 -6.68 0.96 1.94
C TYR A 30 -6.17 2.14 2.76
N ASP A 31 -6.95 2.57 3.76
CA ASP A 31 -6.55 3.61 4.71
C ASP A 31 -7.14 3.34 6.12
N VAL A 32 -6.58 4.00 7.13
CA VAL A 32 -7.09 3.97 8.52
C VAL A 32 -8.16 5.04 8.78
N SER A 33 -8.24 6.06 7.92
CA SER A 33 -9.14 7.18 8.14
C SER A 33 -10.56 6.87 7.68
N GLU A 34 -11.47 6.72 8.64
CA GLU A 34 -12.92 6.53 8.40
C GLU A 34 -13.54 7.64 7.53
N LYS A 35 -12.91 8.82 7.45
CA LYS A 35 -13.39 9.95 6.63
C LYS A 35 -13.33 9.68 5.12
N ILE A 36 -12.48 8.74 4.69
CA ILE A 36 -12.26 8.43 3.28
C ILE A 36 -12.63 6.99 2.92
N VAL A 37 -12.71 6.10 3.89
CA VAL A 37 -13.26 4.75 3.68
C VAL A 37 -14.67 4.84 3.08
N GLY A 38 -14.95 3.99 2.09
CA GLY A 38 -16.20 3.97 1.33
C GLY A 38 -16.25 4.95 0.15
N LYS A 39 -15.24 5.81 -0.04
CA LYS A 39 -15.14 6.68 -1.21
C LYS A 39 -14.37 6.01 -2.34
N ASP A 40 -14.63 6.43 -3.57
CA ASP A 40 -13.84 6.03 -4.74
C ASP A 40 -12.46 6.69 -4.70
N ILE A 41 -11.42 5.99 -5.19
CA ILE A 41 -10.07 6.57 -5.31
C ILE A 41 -10.04 7.84 -6.18
N SER A 42 -11.02 8.08 -7.04
CA SER A 42 -11.18 9.33 -7.79
C SER A 42 -11.18 10.56 -6.88
N ALA A 43 -11.74 10.45 -5.67
CA ALA A 43 -11.77 11.53 -4.69
C ALA A 43 -10.38 11.88 -4.15
N VAL A 44 -9.45 10.92 -4.13
CA VAL A 44 -8.06 11.10 -3.71
C VAL A 44 -7.22 11.62 -4.88
N ILE A 45 -7.44 11.06 -6.06
CA ILE A 45 -6.71 11.38 -7.29
C ILE A 45 -7.10 12.77 -7.84
N GLY A 46 -8.30 13.26 -7.51
CA GLY A 46 -8.87 14.49 -8.07
C GLY A 46 -9.46 14.27 -9.47
N SER A 47 -9.90 13.06 -9.78
CA SER A 47 -10.53 12.70 -11.05
C SER A 47 -12.03 12.96 -11.00
N GLN A 48 -12.61 13.56 -12.06
CA GLN A 48 -14.06 13.69 -12.19
C GLN A 48 -14.74 12.36 -12.50
N GLU A 49 -14.04 11.47 -13.20
CA GLU A 49 -14.51 10.13 -13.50
C GLU A 49 -14.18 9.19 -12.34
N LYS A 50 -15.13 8.30 -12.03
CA LYS A 50 -14.94 7.22 -11.04
C LYS A 50 -14.04 6.14 -11.64
N HIS A 51 -13.12 5.65 -10.81
CA HIS A 51 -12.24 4.55 -11.19
C HIS A 51 -12.80 3.18 -10.79
N GLY A 52 -13.88 3.15 -9.99
CA GLY A 52 -14.55 1.92 -9.59
C GLY A 52 -13.85 1.17 -8.46
N VAL A 53 -12.85 1.80 -7.81
CA VAL A 53 -12.12 1.24 -6.69
C VAL A 53 -12.52 1.99 -5.43
N THR A 54 -13.18 1.29 -4.53
CA THR A 54 -13.59 1.84 -3.23
C THR A 54 -12.45 1.70 -2.23
N ILE A 55 -12.20 2.76 -1.46
CA ILE A 55 -11.24 2.74 -0.37
C ILE A 55 -11.82 1.92 0.78
N GLU A 56 -11.12 0.88 1.17
CA GLU A 56 -11.47 0.03 2.31
C GLU A 56 -10.66 0.41 3.56
N HIS A 57 -11.13 -0.03 4.72
CA HIS A 57 -10.33 0.06 5.93
C HIS A 57 -9.15 -0.91 5.86
N VAL A 58 -8.00 -0.53 6.44
CA VAL A 58 -6.78 -1.37 6.41
C VAL A 58 -6.97 -2.76 7.04
N ASP A 59 -7.91 -2.92 7.97
CA ASP A 59 -8.21 -4.21 8.60
C ASP A 59 -8.74 -5.26 7.59
N ASN A 60 -9.30 -4.81 6.45
CA ASN A 60 -9.75 -5.71 5.39
C ASN A 60 -8.62 -6.16 4.47
N LEU A 61 -7.41 -5.60 4.59
CA LEU A 61 -6.30 -5.80 3.66
C LEU A 61 -6.04 -7.29 3.39
N ASP A 62 -5.80 -8.10 4.42
CA ASP A 62 -5.48 -9.54 4.25
C ASP A 62 -6.57 -10.29 3.47
N LYS A 63 -7.84 -10.01 3.77
CA LYS A 63 -8.98 -10.63 3.08
C LYS A 63 -9.04 -10.18 1.61
N SER A 64 -8.86 -8.89 1.36
CA SER A 64 -8.98 -8.33 0.01
C SER A 64 -7.81 -8.73 -0.88
N LEU A 65 -6.59 -8.86 -0.36
CA LEU A 65 -5.42 -9.35 -1.13
C LEU A 65 -5.67 -10.74 -1.74
N LYS A 66 -6.33 -11.63 -1.00
CA LYS A 66 -6.70 -12.98 -1.46
C LYS A 66 -7.73 -12.95 -2.61
N ALA A 67 -8.57 -11.92 -2.67
CA ALA A 67 -9.59 -11.77 -3.69
C ALA A 67 -9.06 -11.06 -4.95
N CYS A 68 -8.26 -10.01 -4.80
CA CYS A 68 -7.80 -9.19 -5.92
C CYS A 68 -6.46 -9.65 -6.52
N THR A 69 -5.68 -10.46 -5.80
CA THR A 69 -4.40 -11.06 -6.25
C THR A 69 -3.47 -10.03 -6.93
N PRO A 70 -3.01 -9.00 -6.20
CA PRO A 70 -2.21 -7.93 -6.79
C PRO A 70 -0.75 -8.33 -6.99
N ASP A 71 -0.09 -7.72 -7.98
CA ASP A 71 1.33 -7.94 -8.25
C ASP A 71 2.21 -7.17 -7.26
N ILE A 72 1.77 -5.97 -6.86
CA ILE A 72 2.54 -5.06 -6.00
C ILE A 72 1.64 -4.15 -5.16
N ALA A 73 2.10 -3.82 -3.96
CA ALA A 73 1.54 -2.82 -3.07
C ALA A 73 2.44 -1.58 -2.99
N ILE A 74 1.82 -0.39 -3.08
CA ILE A 74 2.49 0.89 -2.87
C ILE A 74 2.06 1.44 -1.50
N ILE A 75 3.03 1.68 -0.61
CA ILE A 75 2.80 2.16 0.76
C ILE A 75 3.23 3.63 0.87
N THR A 76 2.29 4.51 1.22
CA THR A 76 2.54 5.96 1.39
C THR A 76 1.95 6.49 2.70
N THR A 77 2.23 5.81 3.81
CA THR A 77 1.61 6.10 5.12
C THR A 77 2.53 6.87 6.06
N GLN A 78 3.64 6.26 6.51
CA GLN A 78 4.47 6.77 7.61
C GLN A 78 5.96 6.54 7.37
N SER A 79 6.77 7.32 8.09
CA SER A 79 8.23 7.35 8.01
C SER A 79 8.94 6.33 8.90
N LEU A 80 8.22 5.71 9.85
CA LEU A 80 8.80 4.76 10.80
C LEU A 80 8.51 3.32 10.39
N ILE A 81 9.54 2.46 10.38
CA ILE A 81 9.39 1.04 10.06
C ILE A 81 8.41 0.36 11.01
N SER A 82 8.47 0.68 12.31
CA SER A 82 7.59 0.06 13.31
C SER A 82 6.10 0.24 12.99
N SER A 83 5.74 1.35 12.37
CA SER A 83 4.35 1.66 12.01
C SER A 83 3.88 0.94 10.76
N ILE A 84 4.77 0.70 9.81
CA ILE A 84 4.43 0.03 8.53
C ILE A 84 4.67 -1.47 8.57
N TYR A 85 5.42 -1.97 9.56
CA TYR A 85 5.78 -3.38 9.68
C TYR A 85 4.57 -4.33 9.68
N PRO A 86 3.45 -4.05 10.39
CA PRO A 86 2.27 -4.91 10.33
C PRO A 86 1.71 -5.06 8.91
N VAL A 87 1.73 -3.98 8.13
CA VAL A 87 1.30 -4.00 6.71
C VAL A 87 2.25 -4.83 5.87
N LEU A 88 3.56 -4.66 6.05
CA LEU A 88 4.57 -5.44 5.34
C LEU A 88 4.46 -6.94 5.64
N GLU A 89 4.17 -7.31 6.88
CA GLU A 89 3.97 -8.69 7.30
C GLU A 89 2.77 -9.32 6.58
N ILE A 90 1.62 -8.63 6.53
CA ILE A 90 0.44 -9.08 5.79
C ILE A 90 0.75 -9.26 4.30
N LEU A 91 1.46 -8.30 3.69
CA LEU A 91 1.84 -8.38 2.27
C LEU A 91 2.78 -9.56 2.00
N ALA A 92 3.78 -9.78 2.86
CA ALA A 92 4.73 -10.88 2.75
C ALA A 92 4.04 -12.24 2.88
N GLN A 93 3.12 -12.39 3.83
CA GLN A 93 2.31 -13.62 4.00
C GLN A 93 1.44 -13.93 2.78
N ASN A 94 0.94 -12.88 2.10
CA ASN A 94 0.15 -13.01 0.87
C ASN A 94 1.02 -13.03 -0.41
N GLN A 95 2.35 -13.06 -0.29
CA GLN A 95 3.29 -13.10 -1.42
C GLN A 95 3.14 -11.90 -2.38
N VAL A 96 2.76 -10.74 -1.86
CA VAL A 96 2.60 -9.51 -2.63
C VAL A 96 3.88 -8.68 -2.52
N ASN A 97 4.43 -8.24 -3.65
CA ASN A 97 5.59 -7.35 -3.64
C ASN A 97 5.22 -6.01 -3.01
N ALA A 98 6.15 -5.35 -2.32
CA ALA A 98 5.87 -4.07 -1.65
C ALA A 98 6.92 -3.02 -2.01
N VAL A 99 6.47 -1.79 -2.27
CA VAL A 99 7.32 -0.61 -2.36
C VAL A 99 6.78 0.48 -1.44
N SER A 100 7.66 1.22 -0.77
CA SER A 100 7.28 2.24 0.20
C SER A 100 8.12 3.49 0.04
N ILE A 101 7.54 4.65 0.35
CA ILE A 101 8.28 5.92 0.48
C ILE A 101 8.83 6.16 1.89
N CYS A 102 8.68 5.19 2.80
CA CYS A 102 9.18 5.26 4.16
C CYS A 102 10.70 5.45 4.19
N GLU A 103 11.14 6.54 4.83
CA GLU A 103 12.52 6.99 4.84
C GLU A 103 13.46 5.99 5.53
N GLU A 104 12.99 5.34 6.61
CA GLU A 104 13.77 4.32 7.30
C GLU A 104 13.96 3.04 6.47
N LEU A 105 13.05 2.74 5.53
CA LEU A 105 13.18 1.60 4.62
C LEU A 105 14.18 1.84 3.48
N PHE A 106 14.53 3.11 3.19
CA PHE A 106 15.43 3.44 2.09
C PHE A 106 16.78 2.73 2.21
N TYR A 107 17.30 2.64 3.44
CA TYR A 107 18.49 1.85 3.75
C TYR A 107 18.39 1.26 5.17
N ALA A 108 17.48 0.29 5.33
CA ALA A 108 17.21 -0.36 6.62
C ALA A 108 18.42 -1.11 7.23
N TRP A 109 19.47 -1.33 6.43
CA TRP A 109 20.68 -2.06 6.82
C TRP A 109 21.47 -1.39 7.95
N ASP A 110 21.61 -0.06 7.93
CA ASP A 110 22.31 0.70 8.97
C ASP A 110 21.36 1.35 9.98
N SER A 111 20.15 1.74 9.55
CA SER A 111 19.21 2.48 10.39
C SER A 111 18.48 1.59 11.41
N ASN A 112 18.20 0.32 11.08
CA ASN A 112 17.44 -0.57 11.95
C ASN A 112 17.78 -2.06 11.73
N PRO A 113 18.84 -2.57 12.36
CA PRO A 113 19.32 -3.96 12.19
C PRO A 113 18.29 -5.03 12.59
N VAL A 114 17.35 -4.70 13.49
CA VAL A 114 16.29 -5.61 13.94
C VAL A 114 15.20 -5.71 12.88
N ALA A 115 14.80 -4.58 12.29
CA ALA A 115 13.89 -4.57 11.15
C ALA A 115 14.47 -5.32 9.95
N ARG A 116 15.77 -5.14 9.67
CA ARG A 116 16.49 -5.90 8.63
C ARG A 116 16.31 -7.40 8.80
N ARG A 117 16.63 -7.94 9.99
CA ARG A 117 16.56 -9.39 10.24
C ARG A 117 15.13 -9.91 10.07
N ARG A 118 14.11 -9.12 10.39
CA ARG A 118 12.72 -9.53 10.25
C ARG A 118 12.22 -9.49 8.80
N ALA A 119 12.61 -8.49 8.03
CA ALA A 119 12.24 -8.39 6.61
C ALA A 119 12.93 -9.48 5.75
N GLU A 120 14.18 -9.82 6.05
CA GLU A 120 14.91 -10.89 5.32
C GLU A 120 14.46 -12.30 5.73
N TYR A 121 14.22 -12.52 7.02
CA TYR A 121 13.93 -13.86 7.58
C TYR A 121 12.45 -14.12 7.84
N GLY A 122 11.54 -13.27 7.35
CA GLY A 122 10.08 -13.50 7.38
C GLY A 122 9.62 -14.75 6.60
N ARG A 123 10.55 -15.58 6.13
CA ARG A 123 10.34 -16.98 5.79
C ARG A 123 10.38 -17.84 7.06
N VAL A 124 9.22 -18.02 7.68
CA VAL A 124 8.90 -19.20 8.49
C VAL A 124 7.63 -19.83 7.94
#